data_AF-A0A7Y3WTG8-F1
#
_entry.id   AF-A0A7Y3WTG8-F1
#
_cell.length_a   1.000
_cell.length_b   1.000
_cell.length_c   1.000
_cell.angle_alpha   90.00
_cell.angle_beta   90.00
_cell.angle_gamma   90.00
#
_symmetry.space_group_name_H-M   'P 1'
#
loop_
_entity.id
_entity.type
_entity.pdbx_description
1 polymer ?
#
loop_
_entity_poly.entity_id
_entity_poly.type
_entity_poly.pdbx_seq_one_letter_code
_entity_poly.pdbx_strand_id
1 'polypeptide(L)'
;MDIKEVMIGLSVNKINAVDIKDNEKIKEINSKLYNIKRQQIDKAKVYMAEDNVYKKYLTENLEYIKSRLAVNVSVKTTVEASKLLQEVDMRIIIGTDYQYAESFDSGVFLQEEYYEGIELTKNEAECSMAKIINSKDRGVDSIDYLIQENVALGMWIYRVSLYTTKQKAFIDFNKKTKKHLYFLKCNEDANDYSYSIYFDIIELFEIYNKLSNQYSAINQLCQLLNIKIEYEINQQSKYENNLNILQQDYPIKSKYLILYQCLSYHVHLLKVINTEGREHINYSSNSYEGENVFSFSNEFIGNKAVNNENLGMAIKCGKGTVNPKITLFCLLGLLVKIPFEELPKHQRFKTSGYEKEENSYIVPEYTDEVLEEAERRVIMLSEAKMKPTRIAKDKVLEVFGEELYNSVYGNYYNVNA
;
A
#
# COMPACT_ATOMS: atom_id res chain seq x y z
N MET A 1 -21.57 -18.08 6.57
CA MET A 1 -22.42 -17.29 5.66
C MET A 1 -21.83 -17.42 4.28
N ASP A 2 -22.59 -17.87 3.29
CA ASP A 2 -22.08 -18.09 1.94
C ASP A 2 -21.68 -16.74 1.31
N ILE A 3 -20.40 -16.59 0.96
CA ILE A 3 -19.85 -15.37 0.34
C ILE A 3 -20.64 -15.00 -0.91
N LYS A 4 -21.17 -15.99 -1.62
CA LYS A 4 -22.03 -15.80 -2.79
C LYS A 4 -23.32 -15.05 -2.44
N GLU A 5 -24.04 -15.47 -1.40
CA GLU A 5 -25.28 -14.81 -0.95
C GLU A 5 -25.02 -13.37 -0.53
N VAL A 6 -23.90 -13.12 0.14
CA VAL A 6 -23.48 -11.77 0.53
C VAL A 6 -23.21 -10.89 -0.69
N MET A 7 -22.47 -11.42 -1.67
CA MET A 7 -22.14 -10.71 -2.91
C MET A 7 -23.39 -10.42 -3.74
N ILE A 8 -24.35 -11.36 -3.80
CA ILE A 8 -25.66 -11.17 -4.42
C ILE A 8 -26.39 -10.01 -3.75
N GLY A 9 -26.54 -10.06 -2.43
CA GLY A 9 -27.25 -9.02 -1.66
C GLY A 9 -26.62 -7.64 -1.84
N LEU A 10 -25.28 -7.55 -1.78
CA LEU A 10 -24.57 -6.29 -2.01
C LEU A 10 -24.73 -5.78 -3.44
N SER A 11 -24.74 -6.66 -4.45
CA SER A 11 -24.90 -6.28 -5.85
C SER A 11 -26.30 -5.74 -6.13
N VAL A 12 -27.34 -6.40 -5.62
CA VAL A 12 -28.73 -5.91 -5.71
C VAL A 12 -28.89 -4.57 -5.00
N ASN A 13 -28.32 -4.44 -3.80
CA ASN A 13 -28.33 -3.18 -3.06
C ASN A 13 -27.62 -2.05 -3.81
N LYS A 14 -26.56 -2.37 -4.57
CA LYS A 14 -25.84 -1.39 -5.39
C LYS A 14 -26.71 -0.89 -6.53
N ILE A 15 -27.40 -1.78 -7.23
CA ILE A 15 -28.32 -1.41 -8.32
C ILE A 15 -29.40 -0.47 -7.77
N ASN A 16 -30.05 -0.85 -6.68
CA ASN A 16 -31.06 -0.03 -6.02
C ASN A 16 -30.50 1.34 -5.61
N ALA A 17 -29.28 1.40 -5.08
CA ALA A 17 -28.64 2.66 -4.68
C ALA A 17 -28.30 3.56 -5.88
N VAL A 18 -27.89 2.98 -7.03
CA VAL A 18 -27.67 3.70 -8.29
C VAL A 18 -28.98 4.29 -8.82
N ASP A 19 -30.05 3.52 -8.78
CA ASP A 19 -31.37 3.94 -9.28
C ASP A 19 -31.91 5.15 -8.49
N ILE A 20 -31.69 5.18 -7.17
CA ILE A 20 -32.08 6.30 -6.29
C ILE A 20 -30.98 7.38 -6.15
N LYS A 21 -29.85 7.24 -6.85
CA LYS A 21 -28.68 8.16 -6.82
C LYS A 21 -28.10 8.40 -5.42
N ASP A 22 -28.12 7.37 -4.56
CA ASP A 22 -27.55 7.42 -3.21
C ASP A 22 -26.02 7.16 -3.24
N ASN A 23 -25.26 8.24 -3.42
CA ASN A 23 -23.80 8.18 -3.56
C ASN A 23 -23.09 7.64 -2.31
N GLU A 24 -23.61 7.90 -1.11
CA GLU A 24 -23.00 7.41 0.14
C GLU A 24 -23.17 5.90 0.26
N LYS A 25 -24.37 5.40 -0.01
CA LYS A 25 -24.66 3.97 -0.01
C LYS A 25 -23.90 3.23 -1.11
N ILE A 26 -23.76 3.81 -2.29
CA ILE A 26 -22.89 3.27 -3.35
C ILE A 26 -21.44 3.13 -2.86
N LYS A 27 -20.92 4.16 -2.19
CA LYS A 27 -19.54 4.15 -1.66
C LYS A 27 -19.38 3.09 -0.57
N GLU A 28 -20.34 2.96 0.34
CA GLU A 28 -20.34 1.94 1.39
C GLU A 28 -20.34 0.53 0.80
N ILE A 29 -21.22 0.27 -0.17
CA ILE A 29 -21.34 -1.04 -0.82
C ILE A 29 -20.06 -1.38 -1.60
N ASN A 30 -19.51 -0.42 -2.36
CA ASN A 30 -18.24 -0.63 -3.06
C ASN A 30 -17.09 -0.96 -2.10
N SER A 31 -17.04 -0.31 -0.93
CA SER A 31 -16.06 -0.62 0.10
C SER A 31 -16.21 -2.05 0.63
N LYS A 32 -17.44 -2.49 0.90
CA LYS A 32 -17.72 -3.88 1.33
C LYS A 32 -17.32 -4.91 0.27
N LEU A 33 -17.68 -4.67 -1.00
CA LEU A 33 -17.31 -5.53 -2.13
C LEU A 33 -15.78 -5.60 -2.30
N TYR A 34 -15.10 -4.46 -2.18
CA TYR A 34 -13.64 -4.39 -2.24
C TYR A 34 -13.00 -5.22 -1.11
N ASN A 35 -13.49 -5.11 0.12
CA ASN A 35 -12.96 -5.87 1.27
C ASN A 35 -13.13 -7.37 1.09
N ILE A 36 -14.29 -7.83 0.59
CA ILE A 36 -14.52 -9.25 0.28
C ILE A 36 -13.51 -9.73 -0.77
N LYS A 37 -13.32 -8.94 -1.84
CA LYS A 37 -12.36 -9.27 -2.89
C LYS A 37 -10.92 -9.31 -2.37
N ARG A 38 -10.52 -8.38 -1.52
CA ARG A 38 -9.20 -8.38 -0.85
C ARG A 38 -8.99 -9.62 0.00
N GLN A 39 -9.98 -10.03 0.79
CA GLN A 39 -9.90 -11.27 1.56
C GLN A 39 -9.69 -12.50 0.66
N GLN A 40 -10.33 -12.55 -0.51
CA GLN A 40 -10.12 -13.61 -1.49
C GLN A 40 -8.71 -13.60 -2.07
N ILE A 41 -8.16 -12.43 -2.41
CA ILE A 41 -6.76 -12.27 -2.86
C ILE A 41 -5.79 -12.75 -1.78
N ASP A 42 -6.00 -12.34 -0.54
CA ASP A 42 -5.11 -12.70 0.57
C ASP A 42 -5.19 -14.20 0.89
N LYS A 43 -6.39 -14.81 0.87
CA LYS A 43 -6.56 -16.27 0.96
C LYS A 43 -5.84 -17.00 -0.18
N ALA A 44 -6.03 -16.57 -1.44
CA ALA A 44 -5.39 -17.19 -2.59
C ALA A 44 -3.85 -17.13 -2.48
N LYS A 45 -3.29 -16.02 -2.00
CA LYS A 45 -1.84 -15.90 -1.72
C LYS A 45 -1.36 -16.93 -0.70
N VAL A 46 -2.13 -17.21 0.36
CA VAL A 46 -1.73 -18.21 1.38
C VAL A 46 -1.58 -19.61 0.75
N TYR A 47 -2.52 -19.99 -0.12
CA TYR A 47 -2.50 -21.32 -0.75
C TYR A 47 -1.56 -21.44 -1.95
N MET A 48 -1.14 -20.31 -2.53
CA MET A 48 -0.19 -20.32 -3.64
C MET A 48 1.23 -20.69 -3.19
N ALA A 49 1.76 -21.73 -3.83
CA ALA A 49 3.15 -22.13 -3.70
C ALA A 49 4.08 -21.00 -4.17
N GLU A 50 5.25 -20.88 -3.52
CA GLU A 50 6.27 -19.88 -3.87
C GLU A 50 6.79 -20.01 -5.31
N ASP A 51 6.84 -21.25 -5.82
CA ASP A 51 7.23 -21.60 -7.19
C ASP A 51 6.03 -22.21 -7.94
N ASN A 52 4.91 -21.47 -7.97
CA ASN A 52 3.72 -21.91 -8.68
C ASN A 52 3.92 -21.87 -10.21
N VAL A 53 3.06 -22.62 -10.91
CA VAL A 53 3.11 -22.80 -12.36
C VAL A 53 3.07 -21.48 -13.14
N TYR A 54 2.36 -20.46 -12.65
CA TYR A 54 2.24 -19.17 -13.30
C TYR A 54 3.54 -18.37 -13.23
N LYS A 55 4.19 -18.36 -12.06
CA LYS A 55 5.48 -17.68 -11.86
C LYS A 55 6.59 -18.37 -12.66
N LYS A 56 6.59 -19.71 -12.70
CA LYS A 56 7.50 -20.48 -13.52
C LYS A 56 7.32 -20.17 -15.01
N TYR A 57 6.09 -20.21 -15.50
CA TYR A 57 5.77 -19.84 -16.89
C TYR A 57 6.24 -18.42 -17.23
N LEU A 58 5.94 -17.44 -16.37
CA LEU A 58 6.36 -16.04 -16.55
C LEU A 58 7.88 -15.92 -16.69
N THR A 59 8.63 -16.64 -15.87
CA THR A 59 10.10 -16.61 -15.87
C THR A 59 10.66 -17.28 -17.13
N GLU A 60 10.14 -18.45 -17.49
CA GLU A 60 10.60 -19.22 -18.66
C GLU A 60 10.24 -18.54 -20.00
N ASN A 61 9.18 -17.73 -20.03
CA ASN A 61 8.63 -17.12 -21.25
C ASN A 61 8.74 -15.58 -21.25
N LEU A 62 9.62 -15.01 -20.43
CA LEU A 62 9.73 -13.56 -20.25
C LEU A 62 9.89 -12.79 -21.56
N GLU A 63 10.80 -13.23 -22.43
CA GLU A 63 11.07 -12.57 -23.71
C GLU A 63 9.92 -12.74 -24.71
N TYR A 64 9.25 -13.90 -24.70
CA TYR A 64 8.04 -14.10 -25.49
C TYR A 64 6.93 -13.14 -25.04
N ILE A 65 6.67 -13.05 -23.74
CA ILE A 65 5.65 -12.15 -23.17
C ILE A 65 5.95 -10.69 -23.55
N LYS A 66 7.20 -10.23 -23.37
CA LYS A 66 7.62 -8.88 -23.79
C LYS A 66 7.39 -8.64 -25.28
N SER A 67 7.76 -9.59 -26.15
CA SER A 67 7.59 -9.43 -27.60
C SER A 67 6.12 -9.31 -28.05
N ARG A 68 5.19 -9.86 -27.26
CA ARG A 68 3.75 -9.88 -27.59
C ARG A 68 2.97 -8.75 -26.94
N LEU A 69 3.40 -8.31 -25.76
CA LEU A 69 2.61 -7.41 -24.91
C LEU A 69 3.28 -6.06 -24.60
N ALA A 70 4.55 -5.86 -24.96
CA ALA A 70 5.23 -4.61 -24.64
C ALA A 70 4.45 -3.41 -25.20
N VAL A 71 4.09 -2.48 -24.33
CA VAL A 71 3.30 -1.30 -24.68
C VAL A 71 4.25 -0.17 -25.08
N ASN A 72 5.41 -0.03 -24.40
CA ASN A 72 6.45 0.95 -24.70
C ASN A 72 5.96 2.41 -24.68
N VAL A 73 5.28 2.81 -23.59
CA VAL A 73 4.69 4.15 -23.44
C VAL A 73 5.09 4.81 -22.13
N SER A 74 5.07 6.15 -22.12
CA SER A 74 5.10 6.93 -20.89
C SER A 74 3.67 7.39 -20.55
N VAL A 75 3.31 7.29 -19.29
CA VAL A 75 2.04 7.77 -18.73
C VAL A 75 2.31 8.66 -17.53
N LYS A 76 1.37 9.55 -17.22
CA LYS A 76 1.59 10.55 -16.16
C LYS A 76 1.50 9.93 -14.77
N THR A 77 0.59 8.97 -14.59
CA THR A 77 0.19 8.49 -13.26
C THR A 77 0.03 6.98 -13.19
N THR A 78 0.13 6.43 -11.99
CA THR A 78 -0.15 5.01 -11.71
C THR A 78 -1.59 4.62 -12.08
N VAL A 79 -2.54 5.56 -12.05
CA VAL A 79 -3.94 5.33 -12.46
C VAL A 79 -4.04 5.10 -13.97
N GLU A 80 -3.34 5.90 -14.76
CA GLU A 80 -3.26 5.71 -16.22
C GLU A 80 -2.55 4.39 -16.56
N ALA A 81 -1.44 4.09 -15.88
CA ALA A 81 -0.74 2.81 -16.01
C ALA A 81 -1.68 1.63 -15.73
N SER A 82 -2.41 1.67 -14.61
CA SER A 82 -3.34 0.62 -14.21
C SER A 82 -4.44 0.36 -15.26
N LYS A 83 -4.94 1.43 -15.91
CA LYS A 83 -5.90 1.28 -17.00
C LYS A 83 -5.29 0.56 -18.19
N LEU A 84 -4.10 0.96 -18.62
CA LEU A 84 -3.38 0.28 -19.72
C LEU A 84 -3.11 -1.19 -19.41
N LEU A 85 -2.65 -1.48 -18.20
CA LEU A 85 -2.41 -2.87 -17.76
C LEU A 85 -3.67 -3.72 -17.87
N GLN A 86 -4.84 -3.19 -17.52
CA GLN A 86 -6.12 -3.93 -17.62
C GLN A 86 -6.56 -4.21 -19.07
N GLU A 87 -6.02 -3.49 -20.06
CA GLU A 87 -6.26 -3.73 -21.49
C GLU A 87 -5.36 -4.82 -22.08
N VAL A 88 -4.35 -5.26 -21.33
CA VAL A 88 -3.42 -6.31 -21.76
C VAL A 88 -4.10 -7.67 -21.70
N ASP A 89 -3.89 -8.51 -22.73
CA ASP A 89 -4.43 -9.86 -22.75
C ASP A 89 -3.73 -10.73 -21.68
N MET A 90 -4.36 -10.81 -20.51
CA MET A 90 -3.86 -11.55 -19.35
C MET A 90 -3.51 -13.00 -19.67
N ARG A 91 -4.16 -13.61 -20.67
CA ARG A 91 -3.94 -15.01 -21.07
C ARG A 91 -2.49 -15.28 -21.45
N ILE A 92 -1.84 -14.30 -22.09
CA ILE A 92 -0.44 -14.40 -22.50
C ILE A 92 0.51 -14.36 -21.29
N ILE A 93 0.17 -13.58 -20.25
CA ILE A 93 0.98 -13.48 -19.02
C ILE A 93 0.82 -14.74 -18.16
N ILE A 94 -0.39 -15.27 -18.05
CA ILE A 94 -0.68 -16.45 -17.22
C ILE A 94 -0.39 -17.77 -17.93
N GLY A 95 -0.10 -17.73 -19.24
CA GLY A 95 0.26 -18.91 -20.02
C GLY A 95 -0.90 -19.86 -20.29
N THR A 96 -2.07 -19.30 -20.62
CA THR A 96 -3.24 -20.09 -21.00
C THR A 96 -3.66 -19.83 -22.44
N ASP A 97 -4.16 -20.86 -23.09
CA ASP A 97 -4.72 -20.87 -24.43
C ASP A 97 -6.25 -20.98 -24.46
N TYR A 98 -6.92 -20.96 -23.29
CA TYR A 98 -8.37 -20.98 -23.21
C TYR A 98 -9.01 -19.83 -24.00
N GLN A 99 -10.09 -20.16 -24.70
CA GLN A 99 -10.89 -19.18 -25.42
C GLN A 99 -11.68 -18.31 -24.43
N TYR A 100 -12.07 -17.11 -24.87
CA TYR A 100 -12.94 -16.28 -24.03
C TYR A 100 -14.27 -16.99 -23.76
N ALA A 101 -14.77 -16.83 -22.54
CA ALA A 101 -15.95 -17.52 -21.99
C ALA A 101 -15.84 -19.06 -21.91
N GLU A 102 -14.69 -19.65 -22.27
CA GLU A 102 -14.42 -21.07 -22.02
C GLU A 102 -14.18 -21.30 -20.53
N SER A 103 -14.84 -22.31 -19.97
CA SER A 103 -14.72 -22.64 -18.55
C SER A 103 -13.59 -23.64 -18.30
N PHE A 104 -12.77 -23.37 -17.31
CA PHE A 104 -11.65 -24.22 -16.90
C PHE A 104 -11.55 -24.32 -15.37
N ASP A 105 -10.77 -25.29 -14.88
CA ASP A 105 -10.48 -25.42 -13.44
C ASP A 105 -9.44 -24.37 -13.03
N SER A 106 -9.80 -23.56 -12.03
CA SER A 106 -8.93 -22.52 -11.50
C SER A 106 -7.76 -23.14 -10.75
N GLY A 107 -6.54 -22.92 -11.24
CA GLY A 107 -5.33 -23.21 -10.48
C GLY A 107 -4.97 -22.15 -9.45
N VAL A 108 -5.86 -21.18 -9.16
CA VAL A 108 -5.58 -20.00 -8.32
C VAL A 108 -6.50 -19.95 -7.11
N PHE A 109 -7.78 -20.19 -7.36
CA PHE A 109 -8.84 -20.10 -6.37
C PHE A 109 -9.39 -21.49 -6.13
N LEU A 110 -9.43 -21.86 -4.86
CA LEU A 110 -9.89 -23.17 -4.41
C LEU A 110 -11.35 -23.08 -3.99
N GLN A 111 -12.11 -24.12 -4.28
CA GLN A 111 -13.46 -24.28 -3.75
C GLN A 111 -13.36 -24.66 -2.26
N GLU A 112 -14.01 -23.87 -1.39
CA GLU A 112 -14.06 -24.06 0.05
C GLU A 112 -15.33 -24.83 0.46
N GLU A 113 -15.17 -25.97 1.12
CA GLU A 113 -16.23 -26.65 1.87
C GLU A 113 -16.06 -26.31 3.36
N TYR A 114 -16.97 -25.51 3.92
CA TYR A 114 -16.93 -25.05 5.30
C TYR A 114 -17.87 -25.88 6.20
N TYR A 115 -17.35 -26.30 7.35
CA TYR A 115 -18.04 -27.04 8.38
C TYR A 115 -17.85 -26.35 9.73
N GLU A 116 -18.93 -26.25 10.51
CA GLU A 116 -18.89 -25.72 11.88
C GLU A 116 -19.78 -26.57 12.77
N GLY A 117 -19.33 -26.79 14.00
CA GLY A 117 -20.11 -27.49 15.00
C GLY A 117 -19.70 -27.10 16.41
N ILE A 118 -20.50 -27.53 17.39
CA ILE A 118 -20.32 -27.24 18.80
C ILE A 118 -20.42 -28.56 19.57
N GLU A 119 -19.48 -28.81 20.46
CA GLU A 119 -19.39 -30.03 21.28
C GLU A 119 -19.22 -29.67 22.76
N LEU A 120 -19.54 -30.61 23.66
CA LEU A 120 -19.46 -30.36 25.11
C LEU A 120 -18.01 -30.30 25.60
N THR A 121 -17.12 -31.07 24.97
CA THR A 121 -15.71 -31.13 25.34
C THR A 121 -14.78 -30.87 24.17
N LYS A 122 -13.55 -30.43 24.46
CA LYS A 122 -12.50 -30.24 23.45
C LYS A 122 -12.23 -31.53 22.67
N ASN A 123 -12.18 -32.67 23.35
CA ASN A 123 -11.89 -33.97 22.72
C ASN A 123 -12.99 -34.38 21.75
N GLU A 124 -14.26 -34.10 22.06
CA GLU A 124 -15.37 -34.35 21.15
C GLU A 124 -15.28 -33.46 19.92
N ALA A 125 -14.94 -32.17 20.09
CA ALA A 125 -14.70 -31.24 18.98
C ALA A 125 -13.55 -31.71 18.07
N GLU A 126 -12.43 -32.17 18.64
CA GLU A 126 -11.31 -32.75 17.90
C GLU A 126 -11.73 -34.03 17.14
N CYS A 127 -12.52 -34.90 17.76
CA CYS A 127 -13.03 -36.13 17.12
C CYS A 127 -13.99 -35.82 15.97
N SER A 128 -14.93 -34.90 16.16
CA SER A 128 -15.89 -34.48 15.12
C SER A 128 -15.17 -33.85 13.93
N MET A 129 -14.19 -32.97 14.19
CA MET A 129 -13.30 -32.42 13.16
C MET A 129 -12.55 -33.51 12.40
N ALA A 130 -11.89 -34.44 13.11
CA ALA A 130 -11.11 -35.50 12.49
C ALA A 130 -11.99 -36.42 11.63
N LYS A 131 -13.23 -36.69 12.03
CA LYS A 131 -14.19 -37.44 11.20
C LYS A 131 -14.51 -36.72 9.91
N ILE A 132 -14.71 -35.40 9.95
CA ILE A 132 -14.96 -34.58 8.74
C ILE A 132 -13.76 -34.67 7.80
N ILE A 133 -12.55 -34.43 8.31
CA ILE A 133 -11.31 -34.49 7.53
C ILE A 133 -11.12 -35.88 6.91
N ASN A 134 -11.26 -36.94 7.73
CA ASN A 134 -11.05 -38.32 7.28
C ASN A 134 -12.16 -38.83 6.35
N SER A 135 -13.36 -38.23 6.37
CA SER A 135 -14.45 -38.59 5.45
C SER A 135 -14.20 -38.16 4.01
N LYS A 136 -13.25 -37.26 3.76
CA LYS A 136 -12.93 -36.74 2.43
C LYS A 136 -11.70 -37.46 1.88
N ASP A 137 -11.99 -38.51 1.10
CA ASP A 137 -11.03 -39.59 0.85
C ASP A 137 -10.08 -39.37 -0.35
N ARG A 138 -10.07 -38.19 -0.99
CA ARG A 138 -9.09 -37.73 -2.02
C ARG A 138 -9.52 -36.37 -2.59
N GLY A 139 -8.54 -35.56 -3.00
CA GLY A 139 -8.76 -34.32 -3.77
C GLY A 139 -8.94 -33.04 -2.94
N VAL A 140 -8.57 -33.08 -1.66
CA VAL A 140 -8.41 -31.89 -0.82
C VAL A 140 -6.96 -31.41 -0.94
N ASP A 141 -6.77 -30.20 -1.43
CA ASP A 141 -5.47 -29.58 -1.64
C ASP A 141 -4.98 -28.83 -0.39
N SER A 142 -5.90 -28.36 0.46
CA SER A 142 -5.58 -27.71 1.73
C SER A 142 -6.69 -27.86 2.76
N ILE A 143 -6.33 -27.84 4.04
CA ILE A 143 -7.25 -27.92 5.19
C ILE A 143 -6.87 -26.80 6.15
N ASP A 144 -7.85 -26.00 6.54
CA ASP A 144 -7.75 -25.05 7.65
C ASP A 144 -8.74 -25.45 8.73
N TYR A 145 -8.36 -25.33 10.00
CA TYR A 145 -9.24 -25.67 11.11
C TYR A 145 -8.95 -24.87 12.37
N LEU A 146 -9.98 -24.65 13.16
CA LEU A 146 -9.93 -23.94 14.43
C LEU A 146 -10.79 -24.67 15.46
N ILE A 147 -10.23 -24.89 16.65
CA ILE A 147 -10.98 -25.35 17.82
C ILE A 147 -10.81 -24.32 18.92
N GLN A 148 -11.92 -23.83 19.47
CA GLN A 148 -11.91 -22.81 20.50
C GLN A 148 -13.06 -22.99 21.50
N GLU A 149 -12.84 -22.57 22.73
CA GLU A 149 -13.87 -22.57 23.76
C GLU A 149 -14.83 -21.40 23.56
N ASN A 150 -16.13 -21.68 23.59
CA ASN A 150 -17.17 -20.68 23.77
C ASN A 150 -17.50 -20.57 25.26
N VAL A 151 -16.81 -19.64 25.94
CA VAL A 151 -16.91 -19.40 27.37
C VAL A 151 -18.35 -19.12 27.83
N ALA A 152 -19.17 -18.48 27.00
CA ALA A 152 -20.55 -18.15 27.34
C ALA A 152 -21.48 -19.37 27.38
N LEU A 153 -21.20 -20.39 26.56
CA LEU A 153 -21.98 -21.62 26.49
C LEU A 153 -21.35 -22.77 27.29
N GLY A 154 -20.09 -22.63 27.74
CA GLY A 154 -19.34 -23.72 28.35
C GLY A 154 -19.09 -24.89 27.40
N MET A 155 -19.00 -24.61 26.10
CA MET A 155 -18.90 -25.60 25.02
C MET A 155 -17.72 -25.27 24.10
N TRP A 156 -17.31 -26.23 23.28
CA TRP A 156 -16.20 -26.11 22.33
C TRP A 156 -16.71 -26.03 20.90
N ILE A 157 -16.29 -25.00 20.16
CA ILE A 157 -16.61 -24.82 18.75
C ILE A 157 -15.46 -25.36 17.92
N TYR A 158 -15.76 -26.16 16.90
CA TYR A 158 -14.83 -26.48 15.83
C TYR A 158 -15.29 -25.85 14.52
N ARG A 159 -14.31 -25.41 13.73
CA ARG A 159 -14.48 -24.93 12.35
C ARG A 159 -13.47 -25.64 11.47
N VAL A 160 -13.92 -26.11 10.32
CA VAL A 160 -13.08 -26.82 9.34
C VAL A 160 -13.40 -26.27 7.96
N SER A 161 -12.38 -25.84 7.24
CA SER A 161 -12.47 -25.45 5.82
C SER A 161 -11.61 -26.42 5.01
N LEU A 162 -12.24 -27.15 4.09
CA LEU A 162 -11.58 -28.06 3.15
C LEU A 162 -11.53 -27.41 1.77
N TYR A 163 -10.35 -27.34 1.18
CA TYR A 163 -10.13 -26.62 -0.09
C TYR A 163 -9.75 -27.57 -1.21
N THR A 164 -10.38 -27.42 -2.38
CA THR A 164 -10.13 -28.25 -3.57
C THR A 164 -9.92 -27.40 -4.83
N THR A 165 -9.06 -27.84 -5.76
CA THR A 165 -8.67 -27.16 -7.02
C THR A 165 -9.75 -27.10 -8.10
N LYS A 166 -11.03 -27.34 -7.75
CA LYS A 166 -12.12 -27.49 -8.73
C LYS A 166 -12.99 -26.25 -8.93
N GLN A 167 -12.59 -25.08 -8.43
CA GLN A 167 -13.38 -23.89 -8.68
C GLN A 167 -13.32 -23.54 -10.17
N LYS A 168 -14.46 -23.61 -10.85
CA LYS A 168 -14.52 -23.24 -12.26
C LYS A 168 -14.30 -21.74 -12.43
N ALA A 169 -13.53 -21.39 -13.44
CA ALA A 169 -13.30 -20.02 -13.86
C ALA A 169 -13.46 -19.88 -15.38
N PHE A 170 -13.52 -18.65 -15.86
CA PHE A 170 -13.41 -18.31 -17.28
C PHE A 170 -12.81 -16.92 -17.42
N ILE A 171 -12.28 -16.60 -18.59
CA ILE A 171 -11.78 -15.26 -18.91
C ILE A 171 -12.71 -14.65 -19.94
N ASP A 172 -13.06 -13.37 -19.78
CA ASP A 172 -13.85 -12.64 -20.76
C ASP A 172 -13.24 -11.25 -21.03
N PHE A 173 -13.57 -10.68 -22.18
CA PHE A 173 -13.14 -9.36 -22.60
C PHE A 173 -14.32 -8.40 -22.63
N ASN A 174 -14.33 -7.45 -21.70
CA ASN A 174 -15.35 -6.42 -21.66
C ASN A 174 -15.07 -5.37 -22.74
N LYS A 175 -15.79 -5.45 -23.86
CA LYS A 175 -15.64 -4.54 -25.01
C LYS A 175 -15.87 -3.05 -24.67
N LYS A 176 -16.69 -2.73 -23.67
CA LYS A 176 -16.99 -1.34 -23.28
C LYS A 176 -15.84 -0.71 -22.51
N THR A 177 -15.26 -1.47 -21.59
CA THR A 177 -14.16 -0.99 -20.73
C THR A 177 -12.78 -1.36 -21.26
N LYS A 178 -12.72 -2.17 -22.33
CA LYS A 178 -11.53 -2.80 -22.90
C LYS A 178 -10.73 -3.63 -21.89
N LYS A 179 -11.39 -4.21 -20.90
CA LYS A 179 -10.71 -4.97 -19.84
C LYS A 179 -10.80 -6.47 -20.07
N HIS A 180 -9.69 -7.15 -19.87
CA HIS A 180 -9.69 -8.59 -19.67
C HIS A 180 -10.00 -8.87 -18.20
N LEU A 181 -10.94 -9.78 -17.95
CA LEU A 181 -11.42 -10.10 -16.61
C LEU A 181 -11.46 -11.61 -16.44
N TYR A 182 -10.91 -12.08 -15.32
CA TYR A 182 -10.94 -13.45 -14.86
C TYR A 182 -12.11 -13.62 -13.90
N PHE A 183 -13.11 -14.41 -14.27
CA PHE A 183 -14.31 -14.63 -13.49
C PHE A 183 -14.27 -15.96 -12.76
N LEU A 184 -14.62 -15.96 -11.49
CA LEU A 184 -14.97 -17.17 -10.76
C LEU A 184 -16.42 -17.53 -11.03
N LYS A 185 -16.65 -18.78 -11.42
CA LYS A 185 -17.98 -19.33 -11.60
C LYS A 185 -18.51 -19.78 -10.24
N CYS A 186 -19.50 -19.07 -9.73
CA CYS A 186 -20.11 -19.35 -8.42
C CYS A 186 -21.27 -20.37 -8.50
N ASN A 187 -21.56 -20.93 -9.69
CA ASN A 187 -22.66 -21.89 -9.90
C ASN A 187 -22.35 -22.87 -11.03
N GLU A 188 -22.95 -24.06 -11.00
CA GLU A 188 -22.84 -25.04 -12.09
C GLU A 188 -23.63 -24.59 -13.34
N ASP A 189 -24.73 -23.85 -13.16
CA ASP A 189 -25.51 -23.28 -14.26
C ASP A 189 -24.69 -22.30 -15.10
N ALA A 190 -24.41 -22.70 -16.34
CA ALA A 190 -23.55 -21.98 -17.27
C ALA A 190 -24.15 -20.66 -17.80
N ASN A 191 -25.43 -20.40 -17.53
CA ASN A 191 -26.17 -19.25 -18.08
C ASN A 191 -26.43 -18.12 -17.07
N ASP A 192 -26.03 -18.27 -15.80
CA ASP A 192 -26.21 -17.23 -14.79
C ASP A 192 -24.88 -16.57 -14.40
N TYR A 193 -24.57 -15.46 -15.08
CA TYR A 193 -23.37 -14.65 -14.89
C TYR A 193 -23.55 -13.52 -13.87
N SER A 194 -24.70 -13.43 -13.21
CA SER A 194 -25.12 -12.20 -12.53
C SER A 194 -24.32 -11.88 -11.24
N TYR A 195 -23.47 -12.80 -10.76
CA TYR A 195 -22.78 -12.66 -9.47
C TYR A 195 -21.33 -13.19 -9.42
N SER A 196 -20.65 -13.26 -10.57
CA SER A 196 -19.26 -13.71 -10.59
C SER A 196 -18.30 -12.67 -9.98
N ILE A 197 -17.52 -13.11 -8.99
CA ILE A 197 -16.34 -12.35 -8.53
C ILE A 197 -15.35 -12.36 -9.69
N TYR A 198 -14.86 -11.19 -10.08
CA TYR A 198 -13.87 -11.07 -11.14
C TYR A 198 -12.59 -10.46 -10.63
N PHE A 199 -11.49 -10.83 -11.27
CA PHE A 199 -10.14 -10.34 -11.03
C PHE A 199 -9.55 -9.81 -12.33
N ASP A 200 -8.79 -8.73 -12.25
CA ASP A 200 -7.99 -8.26 -13.36
C ASP A 200 -6.55 -8.80 -13.29
N ILE A 201 -5.73 -8.44 -14.28
CA ILE A 201 -4.34 -8.91 -14.34
C ILE A 201 -3.50 -8.41 -13.17
N ILE A 202 -3.76 -7.22 -12.62
CA ILE A 202 -2.98 -6.66 -11.51
C ILE A 202 -3.21 -7.52 -10.27
N GLU A 203 -4.46 -7.88 -10.00
CA GLU A 203 -4.84 -8.70 -8.85
C GLU A 203 -4.35 -10.13 -8.99
N LEU A 204 -4.47 -10.73 -10.18
CA LEU A 204 -3.91 -12.05 -10.45
C LEU A 204 -2.38 -12.06 -10.30
N PHE A 205 -1.70 -11.04 -10.83
CA PHE A 205 -0.25 -10.91 -10.73
C PHE A 205 0.21 -10.71 -9.27
N GLU A 206 -0.55 -9.97 -8.46
CA GLU A 206 -0.32 -9.87 -7.02
C GLU A 206 -0.38 -11.25 -6.35
N ILE A 207 -1.36 -12.09 -6.73
CA ILE A 207 -1.52 -13.44 -6.19
C ILE A 207 -0.36 -14.34 -6.60
N TYR A 208 -0.05 -14.43 -7.90
CA TYR A 208 0.97 -15.36 -8.43
C TYR A 208 2.36 -15.08 -7.91
N ASN A 209 2.68 -13.80 -7.69
CA ASN A 209 3.97 -13.37 -7.19
C ASN A 209 3.98 -13.11 -5.68
N LYS A 210 2.86 -13.37 -4.99
CA LYS A 210 2.66 -13.19 -3.54
C LYS A 210 3.10 -11.81 -3.06
N LEU A 211 2.76 -10.78 -3.85
CA LEU A 211 3.17 -9.41 -3.56
C LEU A 211 2.38 -8.85 -2.38
N SER A 212 3.02 -7.93 -1.66
CA SER A 212 2.44 -7.33 -0.45
C SER A 212 1.23 -6.44 -0.75
N ASN A 213 1.17 -5.85 -1.94
CA ASN A 213 0.10 -4.94 -2.36
C ASN A 213 0.00 -4.80 -3.89
N GLN A 214 -1.10 -4.23 -4.36
CA GLN A 214 -1.36 -3.97 -5.78
C GLN A 214 -0.36 -2.99 -6.41
N TYR A 215 0.19 -2.05 -5.62
CA TYR A 215 1.17 -1.08 -6.14
C TYR A 215 2.44 -1.79 -6.64
N SER A 216 2.91 -2.76 -5.85
CA SER A 216 4.05 -3.61 -6.23
C SER A 216 3.76 -4.41 -7.50
N ALA A 217 2.52 -4.91 -7.65
CA ALA A 217 2.09 -5.62 -8.85
C ALA A 217 2.08 -4.70 -10.09
N ILE A 218 1.54 -3.49 -9.95
CA ILE A 218 1.54 -2.47 -11.01
C ILE A 218 2.96 -2.17 -11.44
N ASN A 219 3.89 -1.91 -10.50
CA ASN A 219 5.26 -1.56 -10.85
C ASN A 219 5.99 -2.68 -11.58
N GLN A 220 5.85 -3.93 -11.12
CA GLN A 220 6.47 -5.07 -11.80
C GLN A 220 5.86 -5.33 -13.18
N LEU A 221 4.54 -5.18 -13.33
CA LEU A 221 3.87 -5.27 -14.63
C LEU A 221 4.29 -4.14 -15.57
N CYS A 222 4.41 -2.91 -15.08
CA CYS A 222 4.91 -1.77 -15.84
C CYS A 222 6.34 -2.01 -16.33
N GLN A 223 7.22 -2.55 -15.49
CA GLN A 223 8.58 -2.94 -15.88
C GLN A 223 8.56 -4.03 -16.96
N LEU A 224 7.73 -5.07 -16.79
CA LEU A 224 7.56 -6.15 -17.76
C LEU A 224 7.12 -5.61 -19.14
N LEU A 225 6.20 -4.65 -19.16
CA LEU A 225 5.57 -4.14 -20.38
C LEU A 225 6.19 -2.82 -20.89
N ASN A 226 7.28 -2.38 -20.27
CA ASN A 226 7.99 -1.13 -20.55
C ASN A 226 7.05 0.11 -20.54
N ILE A 227 6.22 0.21 -19.50
CA ILE A 227 5.39 1.38 -19.21
C ILE A 227 6.13 2.24 -18.19
N LYS A 228 6.41 3.49 -18.55
CA LYS A 228 7.08 4.46 -17.68
C LYS A 228 6.04 5.35 -17.00
N ILE A 229 6.12 5.50 -15.68
CA ILE A 229 5.24 6.38 -14.91
C ILE A 229 6.01 7.67 -14.58
N GLU A 230 5.67 8.78 -15.24
CA GLU A 230 6.40 10.05 -15.12
C GLU A 230 6.43 10.57 -13.68
N TYR A 231 5.30 10.51 -12.96
CA TYR A 231 5.23 10.89 -11.54
C TYR A 231 6.29 10.17 -10.70
N GLU A 232 6.42 8.84 -10.86
CA GLU A 232 7.35 8.05 -10.07
C GLU A 232 8.80 8.36 -10.45
N ILE A 233 9.09 8.51 -11.74
CA ILE A 233 10.42 8.88 -12.24
C ILE A 233 10.84 10.24 -11.69
N ASN A 234 9.95 11.23 -11.71
CA ASN A 234 10.24 12.57 -11.20
C ASN A 234 10.48 12.55 -9.68
N GLN A 235 9.63 11.85 -8.93
CA GLN A 235 9.80 11.72 -7.48
C GLN A 235 11.11 10.98 -7.14
N GLN A 236 11.44 9.89 -7.83
CA GLN A 236 12.71 9.17 -7.64
C GLN A 236 13.92 10.08 -7.91
N SER A 237 13.90 10.79 -9.05
CA SER A 237 14.98 11.70 -9.44
C SER A 237 15.20 12.81 -8.42
N LYS A 238 14.12 13.40 -7.89
CA LYS A 238 14.18 14.40 -6.81
C LYS A 238 14.90 13.86 -5.57
N TYR A 239 14.49 12.70 -5.06
CA TYR A 239 15.13 12.14 -3.85
C TYR A 239 16.58 11.73 -4.12
N GLU A 240 16.90 11.23 -5.31
CA GLU A 240 18.28 10.93 -5.71
C GLU A 240 19.14 12.20 -5.75
N ASN A 241 18.64 13.29 -6.33
CA ASN A 241 19.31 14.59 -6.33
C ASN A 241 19.56 15.08 -4.90
N ASN A 242 18.53 15.06 -4.05
CA ASN A 242 18.65 15.46 -2.65
C ASN A 242 19.70 14.63 -1.90
N LEU A 243 19.66 13.31 -2.06
CA LEU A 243 20.63 12.41 -1.42
C LEU A 243 22.05 12.67 -1.91
N ASN A 244 22.24 12.93 -3.21
CA ASN A 244 23.54 13.29 -3.78
C ASN A 244 24.08 14.60 -3.17
N ILE A 245 23.23 15.62 -3.03
CA ILE A 245 23.57 16.90 -2.39
C ILE A 245 23.97 16.69 -0.93
N LEU A 246 23.25 15.84 -0.18
CA LEU A 246 23.56 15.55 1.21
C LEU A 246 24.81 14.66 1.38
N GLN A 247 25.15 13.82 0.40
CA GLN A 247 26.32 12.94 0.42
C GLN A 247 27.60 13.68 0.09
N GLN A 248 27.55 14.58 -0.89
CA GLN A 248 28.68 15.39 -1.28
C GLN A 248 28.70 16.60 -0.33
N ASP A 249 29.55 16.61 0.69
CA ASP A 249 29.65 17.76 1.60
C ASP A 249 30.03 19.08 0.86
N TYR A 250 30.63 18.95 -0.32
CA TYR A 250 31.26 20.04 -1.08
C TYR A 250 30.29 21.12 -1.63
N PRO A 251 29.16 20.80 -2.30
CA PRO A 251 28.25 21.82 -2.84
C PRO A 251 27.63 22.70 -1.75
N ILE A 252 27.15 22.10 -0.65
CA ILE A 252 26.59 22.86 0.47
C ILE A 252 27.69 23.67 1.17
N LYS A 253 28.85 23.05 1.46
CA LYS A 253 29.94 23.74 2.16
C LYS A 253 30.51 24.94 1.41
N SER A 254 30.53 24.90 0.08
CA SER A 254 31.10 25.97 -0.74
C SER A 254 30.16 27.16 -0.94
N LYS A 255 28.86 26.92 -1.12
CA LYS A 255 27.86 27.98 -1.35
C LYS A 255 27.12 28.42 -0.09
N TYR A 256 26.86 27.49 0.83
CA TYR A 256 25.95 27.63 1.98
C TYR A 256 26.67 27.21 3.28
N LEU A 257 27.71 27.98 3.64
CA LEU A 257 28.64 27.59 4.70
C LEU A 257 27.97 27.53 6.08
N ILE A 258 27.04 28.44 6.39
CA ILE A 258 26.40 28.51 7.71
C ILE A 258 25.37 27.38 7.83
N LEU A 259 24.63 27.08 6.76
CA LEU A 259 23.75 25.92 6.66
C LEU A 259 24.54 24.63 6.80
N TYR A 260 25.68 24.49 6.09
CA TYR A 260 26.55 23.33 6.23
C TYR A 260 27.00 23.12 7.68
N GLN A 261 27.44 24.18 8.36
CA GLN A 261 27.84 24.10 9.76
C GLN A 261 26.68 23.66 10.66
N CYS A 262 25.47 24.18 10.42
CA CYS A 262 24.25 23.81 11.14
C CYS A 262 23.87 22.34 10.90
N LEU A 263 23.91 21.88 9.65
CA LEU A 263 23.50 20.54 9.25
C LEU A 263 24.54 19.47 9.55
N SER A 264 25.82 19.79 9.72
CA SER A 264 26.90 18.81 9.90
C SER A 264 26.64 17.78 11.02
N TYR A 265 25.92 18.16 12.08
CA TYR A 265 25.55 17.28 13.20
C TYR A 265 24.20 16.56 13.02
N HIS A 266 23.49 16.83 11.93
CA HIS A 266 22.09 16.44 11.70
C HIS A 266 21.84 15.78 10.34
N VAL A 267 22.78 15.91 9.39
CA VAL A 267 22.68 15.48 8.00
C VAL A 267 22.31 14.00 7.87
N HIS A 268 22.79 13.14 8.77
CA HIS A 268 22.46 11.71 8.75
C HIS A 268 20.96 11.46 8.88
N LEU A 269 20.29 12.11 9.84
CA LEU A 269 18.84 11.96 10.01
C LEU A 269 18.09 12.47 8.78
N LEU A 270 18.56 13.57 8.18
CA LEU A 270 17.97 14.12 6.96
C LEU A 270 18.13 13.18 5.76
N LYS A 271 19.27 12.48 5.63
CA LYS A 271 19.48 11.41 4.65
C LYS A 271 18.48 10.27 4.86
N VAL A 272 18.31 9.81 6.11
CA VAL A 272 17.35 8.75 6.44
C VAL A 272 15.92 9.17 6.08
N ILE A 273 15.54 10.42 6.35
CA ILE A 273 14.22 10.95 5.96
C ILE A 273 14.04 11.00 4.44
N ASN A 274 15.07 11.40 3.68
CA ASN A 274 15.03 11.37 2.21
C ASN A 274 14.92 9.94 1.67
N THR A 275 15.68 9.00 2.23
CA THR A 275 15.58 7.58 1.89
C THR A 275 14.17 7.05 2.21
N GLU A 276 13.61 7.42 3.35
CA GLU A 276 12.25 7.03 3.74
C GLU A 276 11.22 7.55 2.74
N GLY A 277 11.29 8.84 2.40
CA GLY A 277 10.40 9.45 1.41
C GLY A 277 10.49 8.78 0.04
N ARG A 278 11.70 8.40 -0.37
CA ARG A 278 11.95 7.65 -1.62
C ARG A 278 11.36 6.24 -1.59
N GLU A 279 11.53 5.52 -0.48
CA GLU A 279 10.96 4.17 -0.27
C GLU A 279 9.43 4.19 -0.23
N HIS A 280 8.84 5.33 0.11
CA HIS A 280 7.38 5.53 0.20
C HIS A 280 6.75 6.13 -1.06
N ILE A 281 7.49 6.27 -2.16
CA ILE A 281 6.89 6.66 -3.44
C ILE A 281 5.84 5.63 -3.83
N ASN A 282 4.60 6.10 -3.99
CA ASN A 282 3.44 5.27 -4.26
C ASN A 282 2.49 5.96 -5.25
N TYR A 283 1.20 5.61 -5.24
CA TYR A 283 0.20 6.20 -6.13
C TYR A 283 0.21 7.73 -6.13
N SER A 284 0.19 8.35 -7.31
CA SER A 284 0.09 9.82 -7.42
C SER A 284 -1.17 10.41 -6.76
N SER A 285 -2.22 9.61 -6.52
CA SER A 285 -3.39 10.04 -5.74
C SER A 285 -3.07 10.35 -4.28
N ASN A 286 -1.97 9.82 -3.76
CA ASN A 286 -1.47 10.08 -2.40
C ASN A 286 -0.60 11.34 -2.32
N SER A 287 -0.43 12.06 -3.43
CA SER A 287 0.39 13.27 -3.46
C SER A 287 -0.36 14.50 -2.97
N TYR A 288 0.40 15.48 -2.49
CA TYR A 288 -0.04 16.85 -2.25
C TYR A 288 0.75 17.78 -3.15
N GLU A 289 0.07 18.60 -3.95
CA GLU A 289 0.71 19.49 -4.95
C GLU A 289 1.69 18.77 -5.90
N GLY A 290 1.44 17.48 -6.20
CA GLY A 290 2.31 16.67 -7.04
C GLY A 290 3.52 16.07 -6.32
N GLU A 291 3.63 16.27 -5.01
CA GLU A 291 4.69 15.73 -4.16
C GLU A 291 4.23 14.52 -3.35
N ASN A 292 5.08 13.48 -3.28
CA ASN A 292 4.75 12.28 -2.55
C ASN A 292 4.66 12.53 -1.04
N VAL A 293 3.50 12.26 -0.45
CA VAL A 293 3.27 12.38 0.99
C VAL A 293 3.63 11.06 1.68
N PHE A 294 4.35 11.15 2.79
CA PHE A 294 4.70 10.02 3.63
C PHE A 294 4.68 10.41 5.11
N SER A 295 4.52 9.42 5.97
CA SER A 295 4.39 9.63 7.43
C SER A 295 5.33 8.69 8.16
N PHE A 296 5.86 9.13 9.29
CA PHE A 296 6.70 8.30 10.14
C PHE A 296 6.60 8.75 11.59
N SER A 297 6.80 7.82 12.52
CA SER A 297 6.94 8.15 13.93
C SER A 297 8.38 8.54 14.27
N ASN A 298 8.53 9.40 15.29
CA ASN A 298 9.85 9.80 15.81
C ASN A 298 10.69 8.60 16.26
N GLU A 299 10.04 7.58 16.81
CA GLU A 299 10.70 6.34 17.25
C GLU A 299 11.22 5.54 16.07
N PHE A 300 10.38 5.35 15.05
CA PHE A 300 10.73 4.61 13.84
C PHE A 300 11.93 5.23 13.12
N ILE A 301 11.86 6.54 12.82
CA ILE A 301 12.93 7.22 12.07
C ILE A 301 14.21 7.33 12.91
N GLY A 302 14.08 7.48 14.23
CA GLY A 302 15.19 7.44 15.17
C GLY A 302 15.93 6.10 15.14
N ASN A 303 15.19 4.98 15.16
CA ASN A 303 15.76 3.64 15.11
C ASN A 303 16.41 3.34 13.75
N LYS A 304 15.79 3.72 12.63
CA LYS A 304 16.41 3.61 11.28
C LYS A 304 17.71 4.39 11.19
N ALA A 305 17.80 5.54 11.88
CA ALA A 305 19.01 6.35 11.91
C ALA A 305 20.14 5.77 12.79
N VAL A 306 19.85 4.84 13.71
CA VAL A 306 20.87 4.16 14.51
C VAL A 306 21.38 2.90 13.81
N ASN A 307 20.49 2.14 13.17
CA ASN A 307 20.82 0.82 12.60
C ASN A 307 21.62 0.87 11.28
N ASN A 308 21.69 2.02 10.61
CA ASN A 308 22.43 2.15 9.35
C ASN A 308 23.96 2.24 9.51
N GLU A 309 24.49 2.22 10.74
CA GLU A 309 25.94 2.26 10.98
C GLU A 309 26.49 1.03 11.72
N ASN A 310 27.39 0.31 11.05
CA ASN A 310 28.47 -0.49 11.65
C ASN A 310 29.60 0.41 12.21
N LEU A 311 29.27 1.56 12.81
CA LEU A 311 30.23 2.52 13.36
C LEU A 311 29.81 2.90 14.79
N GLY A 312 30.65 2.50 15.75
CA GLY A 312 30.43 2.65 17.19
C GLY A 312 30.47 4.09 17.73
N MET A 313 30.26 5.13 16.90
CA MET A 313 30.22 6.52 17.37
C MET A 313 29.46 7.41 16.39
N ALA A 314 28.14 7.54 16.56
CA ALA A 314 27.43 8.82 16.56
C ALA A 314 25.93 8.57 16.45
N ILE A 315 25.22 8.88 17.53
CA ILE A 315 23.78 9.17 17.64
C ILE A 315 23.13 8.28 18.71
N LYS A 316 23.06 8.81 19.94
CA LYS A 316 22.03 8.41 20.91
C LYS A 316 20.69 9.02 20.46
N CYS A 317 20.06 8.49 19.41
CA CYS A 317 18.74 8.93 18.97
C CYS A 317 17.67 8.41 19.94
N GLY A 318 17.55 9.02 21.11
CA GLY A 318 16.38 8.83 21.98
C GLY A 318 15.20 9.68 21.48
N LYS A 319 13.96 9.31 21.86
CA LYS A 319 12.72 10.03 21.51
C LYS A 319 12.81 11.56 21.70
N GLY A 320 13.49 12.01 22.77
CA GLY A 320 13.70 13.43 23.07
C GLY A 320 14.71 14.19 22.20
N THR A 321 15.38 13.52 21.25
CA THR A 321 16.44 14.12 20.41
C THR A 321 16.10 14.18 18.92
N VAL A 322 15.10 13.39 18.47
CA VAL A 322 14.68 13.31 17.07
C VAL A 322 13.74 14.47 16.72
N ASN A 323 12.73 14.72 17.56
CA ASN A 323 11.74 15.76 17.29
C ASN A 323 12.34 17.16 17.11
N PRO A 324 13.30 17.64 17.94
CA PRO A 324 13.94 18.93 17.73
C PRO A 324 14.65 19.04 16.37
N LYS A 325 15.22 17.94 15.86
CA LYS A 325 15.88 17.91 14.55
C LYS A 325 14.86 17.95 13.41
N ILE A 326 13.75 17.21 13.53
CA ILE A 326 12.64 17.28 12.57
C ILE A 326 12.08 18.71 12.53
N THR A 327 11.84 19.31 13.69
CA THR A 327 11.39 20.71 13.81
C THR A 327 12.38 21.66 13.14
N LEU A 328 13.70 21.46 13.34
CA LEU A 328 14.72 22.24 12.65
C LEU A 328 14.61 22.07 11.13
N PHE A 329 14.48 20.84 10.62
CA PHE A 329 14.33 20.62 9.17
C PHE A 329 13.07 21.28 8.61
N CYS A 330 11.95 21.23 9.35
CA CYS A 330 10.73 21.95 9.00
C CYS A 330 10.96 23.46 8.95
N LEU A 331 11.60 24.01 9.98
CA LEU A 331 11.91 25.43 10.04
C LEU A 331 12.80 25.87 8.87
N LEU A 332 13.79 25.06 8.51
CA LEU A 332 14.69 25.33 7.37
C LEU A 332 14.03 25.09 6.01
N GLY A 333 12.82 24.52 5.95
CA GLY A 333 12.16 24.18 4.68
C GLY A 333 12.76 22.97 3.98
N LEU A 334 13.61 22.19 4.64
CA LEU A 334 14.20 20.95 4.09
C LEU A 334 13.29 19.72 4.27
N LEU A 335 12.21 19.90 5.01
CA LEU A 335 11.10 18.99 5.24
C LEU A 335 9.85 19.86 5.38
N VAL A 336 8.71 19.47 4.85
CA VAL A 336 7.47 20.25 4.97
C VAL A 336 6.40 19.36 5.57
N LYS A 337 5.70 19.90 6.57
CA LYS A 337 4.62 19.21 7.28
C LYS A 337 3.29 19.55 6.63
N ILE A 338 2.49 18.55 6.27
CA ILE A 338 1.24 18.73 5.53
C ILE A 338 0.03 18.79 6.48
N PRO A 339 -0.74 19.89 6.51
CA PRO A 339 -2.00 20.01 7.26
C PRO A 339 -2.96 18.87 6.99
N PHE A 340 -3.68 18.40 8.03
CA PHE A 340 -4.67 17.33 7.88
C PHE A 340 -5.72 17.65 6.82
N GLU A 341 -6.16 18.91 6.76
CA GLU A 341 -7.15 19.38 5.78
C GLU A 341 -6.61 19.55 4.36
N GLU A 342 -5.30 19.43 4.18
CA GLU A 342 -4.63 19.47 2.88
C GLU A 342 -4.31 18.06 2.36
N LEU A 343 -4.27 17.05 3.25
CA LEU A 343 -4.05 15.66 2.85
C LEU A 343 -5.10 15.18 1.84
N PRO A 344 -4.77 14.23 0.95
CA PRO A 344 -5.76 13.57 0.12
C PRO A 344 -6.90 12.99 0.97
N LYS A 345 -8.16 13.14 0.53
CA LYS A 345 -9.35 12.78 1.33
C LYS A 345 -9.35 11.34 1.84
N HIS A 346 -8.81 10.41 1.07
CA HIS A 346 -8.70 9.01 1.49
C HIS A 346 -7.55 8.75 2.44
N GLN A 347 -6.63 9.69 2.68
CA GLN A 347 -5.64 9.62 3.77
C GLN A 347 -6.15 10.28 5.05
N ARG A 348 -7.20 11.10 4.97
CA ARG A 348 -7.91 11.70 6.12
C ARG A 348 -8.82 10.69 6.83
N PHE A 349 -8.32 9.50 7.14
CA PHE A 349 -9.11 8.55 7.89
C PHE A 349 -9.33 9.06 9.32
N LYS A 350 -10.58 8.96 9.79
CA LYS A 350 -10.89 9.01 11.21
C LYS A 350 -10.12 7.86 11.84
N THR A 351 -9.11 8.13 12.64
CA THR A 351 -8.61 7.16 13.60
C THR A 351 -9.70 6.98 14.68
N SER A 352 -10.76 6.24 14.33
CA SER A 352 -11.77 5.83 15.31
C SER A 352 -11.09 4.90 16.32
N GLY A 353 -10.72 5.46 17.47
CA GLY A 353 -10.27 4.72 18.64
C GLY A 353 -8.75 4.69 18.91
N TYR A 354 -7.91 5.29 18.06
CA TYR A 354 -6.46 5.38 18.33
C TYR A 354 -5.95 6.80 18.06
N GLU A 355 -5.61 7.53 19.12
CA GLU A 355 -4.97 8.84 19.13
C GLU A 355 -3.54 8.83 18.54
N LYS A 356 -3.32 8.19 17.39
CA LYS A 356 -2.03 8.25 16.70
C LYS A 356 -1.96 9.53 15.88
N GLU A 357 -1.48 10.53 16.57
CA GLU A 357 -0.91 11.78 16.06
C GLU A 357 0.32 11.51 15.16
N GLU A 358 0.11 10.92 13.98
CA GLU A 358 1.18 10.75 12.98
C GLU A 358 1.17 11.92 12.00
N ASN A 359 2.27 12.68 11.99
CA ASN A 359 2.47 13.78 11.07
C ASN A 359 2.78 13.25 9.67
N SER A 360 2.23 13.96 8.68
CA SER A 360 2.51 13.69 7.26
C SER A 360 3.46 14.75 6.71
N TYR A 361 4.35 14.33 5.84
CA TYR A 361 5.44 15.15 5.33
C TYR A 361 5.62 15.01 3.82
N ILE A 362 6.20 16.06 3.22
CA ILE A 362 6.86 16.02 1.93
C ILE A 362 8.30 16.50 2.09
N VAL A 363 9.20 16.03 1.24
CA VAL A 363 10.55 16.59 1.13
C VAL A 363 10.62 17.36 -0.20
N PRO A 364 10.89 18.68 -0.17
CA PRO A 364 11.04 19.44 -1.41
C PRO A 364 12.33 19.06 -2.13
N GLU A 365 12.41 19.37 -3.42
CA GLU A 365 13.69 19.32 -4.12
C GLU A 365 14.65 20.37 -3.53
N TYR A 366 15.90 19.98 -3.27
CA TYR A 366 16.92 20.87 -2.72
C TYR A 366 17.55 21.72 -3.82
N THR A 367 16.73 22.59 -4.41
CA THR A 367 17.19 23.59 -5.39
C THR A 367 18.04 24.65 -4.71
N ASP A 368 18.77 25.44 -5.51
CA ASP A 368 19.57 26.56 -4.98
C ASP A 368 18.68 27.54 -4.19
N GLU A 369 17.43 27.80 -4.63
CA GLU A 369 16.48 28.67 -3.90
C GLU A 369 16.09 28.12 -2.52
N VAL A 370 15.83 26.81 -2.43
CA VAL A 370 15.49 26.15 -1.15
C VAL A 370 16.68 26.20 -0.19
N LEU A 371 17.90 25.99 -0.71
CA LEU A 371 19.12 26.01 0.11
C LEU A 371 19.52 27.42 0.53
N GLU A 372 19.33 28.44 -0.33
CA GLU A 372 19.53 29.86 0.01
C GLU A 372 18.57 30.32 1.11
N GLU A 373 17.31 29.94 1.00
CA GLU A 373 16.31 30.24 2.01
C GLU A 373 16.62 29.53 3.34
N ALA A 374 17.09 28.28 3.29
CA ALA A 374 17.54 27.56 4.47
C ALA A 374 18.75 28.25 5.14
N GLU A 375 19.76 28.67 4.37
CA GLU A 375 20.92 29.44 4.87
C GLU A 375 20.45 30.73 5.57
N ARG A 376 19.58 31.50 4.93
CA ARG A 376 19.00 32.74 5.50
C ARG A 376 18.32 32.47 6.83
N ARG A 377 17.54 31.39 6.95
CA ARG A 377 16.87 31.03 8.20
C ARG A 377 17.85 30.62 9.29
N VAL A 378 18.95 29.94 8.96
CA VAL A 378 20.01 29.65 9.93
C VAL A 378 20.68 30.93 10.44
N ILE A 379 20.91 31.91 9.57
CA ILE A 379 21.47 33.22 9.97
C ILE A 379 20.51 33.90 10.97
N MET A 380 19.22 33.96 10.66
CA MET A 380 18.20 34.53 11.55
C MET A 380 18.14 33.81 12.91
N LEU A 381 18.26 32.48 12.92
CA LEU A 381 18.36 31.68 14.17
C LEU A 381 19.56 32.13 15.02
N SER A 382 20.72 32.31 14.37
CA SER A 382 21.97 32.70 15.03
C SER A 382 21.87 34.11 15.63
N GLU A 383 21.32 35.06 14.88
CA GLU A 383 21.10 36.44 15.33
C GLU A 383 20.13 36.51 16.52
N ALA A 384 19.08 35.69 16.51
CA ALA A 384 18.14 35.54 17.62
C ALA A 384 18.70 34.73 18.82
N LYS A 385 19.97 34.31 18.76
CA LYS A 385 20.67 33.48 19.75
C LYS A 385 19.93 32.18 20.07
N MET A 386 19.29 31.59 19.05
CA MET A 386 18.59 30.33 19.17
C MET A 386 19.51 29.17 18.80
N LYS A 387 19.49 28.11 19.62
CA LYS A 387 20.24 26.88 19.32
C LYS A 387 19.39 25.99 18.40
N PRO A 388 19.96 25.44 17.32
CA PRO A 388 19.25 24.55 16.40
C PRO A 388 18.56 23.34 17.07
N THR A 389 19.12 22.87 18.19
CA THR A 389 18.56 21.73 18.96
C THR A 389 17.58 22.13 20.06
N ARG A 390 17.35 23.43 20.30
CA ARG A 390 16.47 23.98 21.35
C ARG A 390 15.81 25.26 20.85
N ILE A 391 14.90 25.09 19.91
CA ILE A 391 14.13 26.19 19.30
C ILE A 391 12.87 26.42 20.14
N ALA A 392 12.74 27.63 20.69
CA ALA A 392 11.58 28.02 21.50
C ALA A 392 10.45 28.49 20.58
N LYS A 393 9.22 28.01 20.81
CA LYS A 393 8.05 28.23 19.94
C LYS A 393 7.69 29.71 19.78
N ASP A 394 7.66 30.42 20.90
CA ASP A 394 7.42 31.87 21.00
C ASP A 394 8.43 32.68 20.17
N LYS A 395 9.70 32.31 20.21
CA LYS A 395 10.72 32.97 19.39
C LYS A 395 10.60 32.69 17.90
N VAL A 396 10.08 31.53 17.50
CA VAL A 396 9.84 31.26 16.08
C VAL A 396 8.76 32.18 15.54
N LEU A 397 7.68 32.39 16.30
CA LEU A 397 6.63 33.33 15.95
C LEU A 397 7.18 34.78 15.85
N GLU A 398 8.02 35.19 16.79
CA GLU A 398 8.63 36.53 16.80
C GLU A 398 9.58 36.76 15.61
N VAL A 399 10.43 35.79 15.30
CA VAL A 399 11.52 35.94 14.31
C VAL A 399 11.07 35.66 12.89
N PHE A 400 10.19 34.68 12.69
CA PHE A 400 9.81 34.20 11.36
C PHE A 400 8.35 34.47 11.00
N GLY A 401 7.54 34.95 11.94
CA GLY A 401 6.13 35.26 11.73
C GLY A 401 5.21 34.04 11.82
N GLU A 402 3.92 34.32 11.71
CA GLU A 402 2.83 33.36 11.95
C GLU A 402 2.78 32.24 10.91
N GLU A 403 3.05 32.54 9.65
CA GLU A 403 3.01 31.55 8.56
C GLU A 403 4.02 30.42 8.80
N LEU A 404 5.30 30.75 9.01
CA LEU A 404 6.32 29.73 9.27
C LEU A 404 6.09 29.04 10.62
N TYR A 405 5.66 29.79 11.64
CA TYR A 405 5.28 29.20 12.93
C TYR A 405 4.20 28.13 12.77
N ASN A 406 3.12 28.43 12.03
CA ASN A 406 2.03 27.49 11.79
C ASN A 406 2.49 26.29 10.97
N SER A 407 3.34 26.50 9.95
CA SER A 407 3.91 25.42 9.13
C SER A 407 4.75 24.39 9.92
N VAL A 408 5.28 24.79 11.08
CA VAL A 408 6.14 23.95 11.93
C VAL A 408 5.37 23.40 13.13
N TYR A 409 4.54 24.22 13.78
CA TYR A 409 3.90 23.94 15.07
C TYR A 409 2.38 23.97 15.08
N GLY A 410 1.72 24.21 13.93
CA GLY A 410 0.28 24.18 13.80
C GLY A 410 -0.36 22.87 14.27
N ASN A 411 -1.68 22.84 14.34
CA ASN A 411 -2.42 21.60 14.62
C ASN A 411 -2.65 20.86 13.31
N TYR A 412 -2.05 19.66 13.20
CA TYR A 412 -2.10 18.82 12.00
C TYR A 412 -2.99 17.59 12.21
N TYR A 413 -3.92 17.70 13.14
CA TYR A 413 -4.86 16.66 13.51
C TYR A 413 -6.26 17.26 13.54
N ASN A 414 -7.27 16.43 13.29
CA ASN A 414 -8.64 16.88 13.45
C ASN A 414 -8.95 17.09 14.94
N VAL A 415 -9.09 18.35 15.36
CA VAL A 415 -9.40 18.74 16.75
C VAL A 415 -10.90 18.60 17.07
N ASN A 416 -11.74 18.38 16.06
CA ASN A 416 -13.19 18.16 16.21
C ASN A 416 -13.54 16.72 15.82
N ALA A 417 -13.38 15.79 16.76
CA ALA A 417 -13.90 14.42 16.70
C ALA A 417 -15.15 14.27 17.56
#